data_AF-A0A819MES6-F1
#
_entry.id   AF-A0A819MES6-F1
#
_cell.length_a   1.000
_cell.length_b   1.000
_cell.length_c   1.000
_cell.angle_alpha   90.00
_cell.angle_beta   90.00
_cell.angle_gamma   90.00
#
_symmetry.space_group_name_H-M   'P 1'
#
loop_
_entity.id
_entity.type
_entity.pdbx_description
1 polymer ?
#
loop_
_entity_poly.entity_id
_entity_poly.type
_entity_poly.pdbx_seq_one_letter_code
_entity_poly.pdbx_strand_id
1 'polypeptide(L)'
;MLVWRRFIHINVSRYLSQSAVASNSPSPLSVLRKKTGYSLSHCRTALQQFNDNIEQAEAWLHQRAQAEGWSRATKLQSRAASQGLIGIVTNADSAAMVEINCETDFVAKNEKFQQLVSHVANSLIVNQKDKSKEKIFYDKDALSTLPSVDDRSKTLADITALCVGSVGENVILRRGVIFNIKNNQILASYCHGQINNASTDTCRMGKYGALVNYSQIDSTITNDSNDENASTLSSAILTRSYPLRTICQNNIQKPIELSTYLDQEDEASQIHEYLNGYIYALPSRESTHDLFVKNLSAQIEQQQIKNVHILPMDIRIQTPDPIYIYYPSLSLSNQTLKADQAITREPVVIIELITPTTERFILHEKSINYKRIPSLKEIIYIWPNLKIAQVDFRDGESSKWTRKYYGLQDKIPLVQAIGNGELVLTDIFNNMVSQMLSFIFQYMNHFDKIK
;
A
#
# COMPACT_ATOMS: atom_id res chain seq x y z
N MET A 1 -7.84 76.17 15.74
CA MET A 1 -7.84 75.61 17.10
C MET A 1 -6.66 74.64 17.17
N LEU A 2 -5.60 75.04 17.89
CA LEU A 2 -4.29 74.38 17.92
C LEU A 2 -4.29 73.08 18.72
N VAL A 3 -3.57 72.05 18.26
CA VAL A 3 -3.09 70.95 19.12
C VAL A 3 -1.59 70.78 18.89
N TRP A 4 -0.84 70.97 19.97
CA TRP A 4 0.63 70.96 20.04
C TRP A 4 1.22 69.54 19.95
N ARG A 5 2.29 69.39 19.16
CA ARG A 5 3.18 68.22 19.16
C ARG A 5 4.27 68.39 20.24
N ARG A 6 4.45 67.40 21.12
CA ARG A 6 5.62 67.26 22.00
C ARG A 6 6.61 66.29 21.37
N PHE A 7 7.78 66.79 20.99
CA PHE A 7 8.97 65.99 20.69
C PHE A 7 9.68 65.64 21.99
N ILE A 8 10.03 64.36 22.18
CA ILE A 8 10.93 63.90 23.24
C ILE A 8 12.26 63.57 22.57
N HIS A 9 13.31 64.31 22.91
CA HIS A 9 14.69 63.97 22.57
C HIS A 9 15.21 62.89 23.53
N ILE A 10 15.64 61.75 23.00
CA ILE A 10 16.42 60.75 23.75
C ILE A 10 17.84 60.78 23.19
N ASN A 11 18.80 61.20 24.03
CA ASN A 11 20.23 61.09 23.76
C ASN A 11 20.66 59.64 23.95
N VAL A 12 21.21 59.02 22.92
CA VAL A 12 21.85 57.69 23.00
C VAL A 12 23.36 57.87 22.83
N SER A 13 24.14 57.63 23.89
CA SER A 13 25.59 57.52 23.82
C SER A 13 25.97 56.05 23.57
N ARG A 14 26.69 55.76 22.48
CA ARG A 14 27.31 54.45 22.22
C ARG A 14 28.79 54.50 22.62
N TYR A 15 29.22 53.58 23.48
CA TYR A 15 30.63 53.27 23.69
C TYR A 15 31.02 52.09 22.79
N LEU A 16 32.09 52.25 22.00
CA LEU A 16 32.69 51.18 21.20
C LEU A 16 33.98 50.72 21.89
N SER A 17 34.05 49.44 22.27
CA SER A 17 35.30 48.78 22.65
C SER A 17 35.98 48.22 21.40
N GLN A 18 37.23 48.63 21.14
CA GLN A 18 38.10 47.99 20.14
C GLN A 18 38.45 46.57 20.61
N SER A 19 38.01 45.56 19.86
CA SER A 19 38.53 44.19 19.99
C SER A 19 39.68 44.00 19.01
N ALA A 20 40.78 43.41 19.48
CA ALA A 20 41.98 43.14 18.71
C ALA A 20 41.69 42.30 17.44
N VAL A 21 42.43 42.59 16.37
CA VAL A 21 42.38 41.87 15.10
C VAL A 21 42.86 40.43 15.31
N ALA A 22 41.94 39.47 15.22
CA ALA A 22 42.27 38.05 15.26
C ALA A 22 43.03 37.64 13.99
N SER A 23 44.07 36.82 14.15
CA SER A 23 44.81 36.18 13.07
C SER A 23 43.85 35.45 12.10
N ASN A 24 43.98 35.72 10.79
CA ASN A 24 43.16 35.17 9.70
C ASN A 24 43.31 33.65 9.46
N SER A 25 43.88 32.88 10.39
CA SER A 25 43.93 31.42 10.29
C SER A 25 42.64 30.80 10.87
N PRO A 26 41.90 29.97 10.12
CA PRO A 26 40.71 29.31 10.63
C PRO A 26 41.08 28.44 11.85
N SER A 27 40.33 28.57 12.95
CA SER A 27 40.62 27.80 14.16
C SER A 27 40.50 26.28 13.92
N PRO A 28 41.34 25.43 14.55
CA PRO A 28 41.27 23.97 14.39
C PRO A 28 39.87 23.40 14.64
N LEU A 29 39.15 24.00 15.60
CA LEU A 29 37.76 23.67 15.90
C LEU A 29 36.79 23.94 14.73
N SER A 30 36.97 25.07 14.03
CA SER A 30 36.16 25.41 12.86
C SER A 30 36.45 24.44 11.70
N VAL A 31 37.73 24.12 11.48
CA VAL A 31 38.17 23.18 10.44
C VAL A 31 37.60 21.78 10.71
N LEU A 32 37.80 21.24 11.91
CA LEU A 32 37.32 19.91 12.28
C LEU A 32 35.80 19.81 12.22
N ARG A 33 35.06 20.84 12.67
CA ARG A 33 33.59 20.85 12.58
C ARG A 33 33.10 20.91 11.14
N LYS A 34 33.69 21.75 10.29
CA LYS A 34 33.32 21.83 8.87
C LYS A 34 33.60 20.52 8.15
N LYS A 35 34.69 19.85 8.49
CA LYS A 35 35.08 18.56 7.89
C LYS A 35 34.17 17.42 8.31
N THR A 36 33.82 17.33 9.60
CA THR A 36 33.15 16.15 10.17
C THR A 36 31.66 16.31 10.43
N GLY A 37 31.18 17.54 10.63
CA GLY A 37 29.78 17.84 10.94
C GLY A 37 29.34 17.49 12.37
N TYR A 38 30.22 16.99 13.25
CA TYR A 38 29.88 16.68 14.65
C TYR A 38 29.63 17.94 15.49
N SER A 39 29.01 17.76 16.66
CA SER A 39 28.69 18.86 17.58
C SER A 39 29.94 19.58 18.08
N LEU A 40 29.83 20.88 18.39
CA LEU A 40 30.96 21.67 18.89
C LEU A 40 31.58 21.10 20.17
N SER A 41 30.76 20.52 21.05
CA SER A 41 31.25 19.91 22.28
C SER A 41 32.16 18.72 21.96
N HIS A 42 31.72 17.81 21.09
CA HIS A 42 32.52 16.65 20.71
C HIS A 42 33.80 17.05 19.98
N CYS A 43 33.74 18.00 19.05
CA CYS A 43 34.93 18.50 18.35
C CYS A 43 35.94 19.15 19.31
N ARG A 44 35.48 19.90 20.32
CA ARG A 44 36.38 20.49 21.34
C ARG A 44 37.06 19.41 22.17
N THR A 45 36.30 18.42 22.65
CA THR A 45 36.85 17.32 23.45
C THR A 45 37.87 16.50 22.66
N ALA A 46 37.58 16.22 21.38
CA ALA A 46 38.51 15.52 20.51
C ALA A 46 39.82 16.30 20.33
N LEU A 47 39.75 17.60 20.03
CA LEU A 47 40.93 18.43 19.86
C LEU A 47 41.75 18.57 21.16
N GLN A 48 41.08 18.70 22.32
CA GLN A 48 41.76 18.72 23.62
C GLN A 48 42.52 17.43 23.91
N GLN A 49 41.99 16.28 23.48
CA GLN A 49 42.60 14.97 23.72
C GLN A 49 43.85 14.73 22.86
N PHE A 50 43.93 15.34 21.68
CA PHE A 50 45.02 15.14 20.72
C PHE A 50 45.83 16.41 20.47
N ASN A 51 45.84 17.36 21.41
CA ASN A 51 46.61 18.60 21.35
C ASN A 51 46.44 19.35 20.01
N ASP A 52 45.18 19.57 19.61
CA ASP A 52 44.77 20.21 18.36
C ASP A 52 45.20 19.48 17.06
N ASN A 53 45.63 18.22 17.13
CA ASN A 53 45.86 17.38 15.96
C ASN A 53 44.53 16.97 15.30
N ILE A 54 44.24 17.56 14.13
CA ILE A 54 42.97 17.39 13.42
C ILE A 54 42.75 15.95 12.94
N GLU A 55 43.78 15.27 12.42
CA GLU A 55 43.65 13.92 11.87
C GLU A 55 43.35 12.88 12.95
N GLN A 56 44.07 12.96 14.08
CA GLN A 56 43.83 12.08 15.21
C GLN A 56 42.48 12.36 15.88
N ALA A 57 42.10 13.64 15.99
CA ALA A 57 40.80 14.03 16.52
C ALA A 57 39.64 13.53 15.63
N GLU A 58 39.78 13.60 14.31
CA GLU A 58 38.80 13.07 13.35
C GLU A 58 38.66 11.55 13.46
N ALA A 59 39.78 10.80 13.45
CA ALA A 59 39.75 9.35 13.60
C ALA A 59 39.07 8.92 14.92
N TRP A 60 39.38 9.61 16.02
CA TRP A 60 38.75 9.36 17.31
C TRP A 60 37.25 9.68 17.31
N LEU A 61 36.83 10.78 16.69
CA LEU A 61 35.41 11.13 16.55
C LEU A 61 34.63 10.07 15.79
N HIS A 62 35.18 9.54 14.69
CA HIS A 62 34.54 8.46 13.93
C HIS A 62 34.42 7.16 14.73
N GLN A 63 35.50 6.74 15.41
CA GLN A 63 35.48 5.54 16.26
C GLN A 63 34.45 5.68 17.39
N ARG A 64 34.42 6.85 18.03
CA ARG A 64 33.47 7.14 19.10
C ARG A 64 32.02 7.16 18.60
N ALA A 65 31.76 7.78 17.45
CA ALA A 65 30.42 7.81 16.86
C ALA A 65 29.91 6.40 16.54
N GLN A 66 30.79 5.50 16.06
CA GLN A 66 30.45 4.10 15.82
C GLN A 66 30.07 3.38 17.12
N ALA A 67 30.89 3.52 18.16
CA ALA A 67 30.64 2.89 19.46
C ALA A 67 29.36 3.42 20.12
N GLU A 68 29.12 4.74 20.08
CA GLU A 68 27.89 5.35 20.59
C GLU A 68 26.65 4.92 19.79
N GLY A 69 26.78 4.81 18.47
CA GLY A 69 25.75 4.31 17.57
C GLY A 69 25.31 2.89 17.93
N TRP A 70 26.28 1.97 18.09
CA TRP A 70 26.01 0.60 18.53
C TRP A 70 25.37 0.54 19.91
N SER A 71 25.89 1.31 20.88
CA SER A 71 25.33 1.38 22.23
C SER A 71 23.86 1.82 22.20
N ARG A 72 23.52 2.82 21.38
CA ARG A 72 22.14 3.29 21.20
C ARG A 72 21.28 2.27 20.48
N ALA A 73 21.77 1.66 19.41
CA ALA A 73 21.05 0.63 18.67
C ALA A 73 20.64 -0.54 19.59
N THR A 74 21.55 -1.04 20.44
CA THR A 74 21.23 -2.09 21.42
C THR A 74 20.18 -1.64 22.44
N LYS A 75 20.21 -0.38 22.88
CA LYS A 75 19.21 0.16 23.82
C LYS A 75 17.84 0.39 23.20
N LEU A 76 17.78 0.72 21.91
CA LEU A 76 16.55 1.08 21.21
C LEU A 76 15.91 -0.09 20.45
N GLN A 77 16.62 -1.21 20.26
CA GLN A 77 16.19 -2.32 19.41
C GLN A 77 14.80 -2.90 19.71
N SER A 78 14.33 -2.82 20.96
CA SER A 78 13.03 -3.36 21.38
C SER A 78 11.86 -2.42 21.11
N ARG A 79 12.13 -1.17 20.71
CA ARG A 79 11.09 -0.18 20.40
C ARG A 79 10.45 -0.50 19.05
N ALA A 80 9.13 -0.32 18.97
CA ALA A 80 8.40 -0.55 17.74
C ALA A 80 8.78 0.49 16.67
N ALA A 81 9.22 0.00 15.50
CA ALA A 81 9.52 0.81 14.32
C ALA A 81 8.57 0.43 13.19
N SER A 82 7.45 1.13 13.08
CA SER A 82 6.39 0.86 12.08
C SER A 82 6.35 1.89 10.95
N GLN A 83 7.07 3.01 11.09
CA GLN A 83 7.27 3.98 10.01
C GLN A 83 8.52 3.60 9.21
N GLY A 84 8.82 4.31 8.12
CA GLY A 84 9.99 4.05 7.30
C GLY A 84 9.83 4.43 5.83
N LEU A 85 10.75 3.92 5.00
CA LEU A 85 10.74 4.09 3.55
C LEU A 85 11.02 2.78 2.82
N ILE A 86 10.43 2.69 1.64
CA ILE A 86 10.84 1.77 0.59
C ILE A 86 11.82 2.50 -0.34
N GLY A 87 12.99 1.92 -0.57
CA GLY A 87 13.96 2.39 -1.55
C GLY A 87 14.08 1.40 -2.72
N ILE A 88 14.11 1.91 -3.95
CA ILE A 88 14.29 1.13 -5.17
C ILE A 88 15.47 1.67 -5.97
N VAL A 89 16.38 0.79 -6.37
CA VAL A 89 17.47 1.07 -7.32
C VAL A 89 17.34 0.09 -8.48
N THR A 90 17.50 0.58 -9.70
CA THR A 90 17.36 -0.19 -10.94
C THR A 90 18.62 -0.05 -11.78
N ASN A 91 19.13 -1.18 -12.27
CA ASN A 91 20.21 -1.27 -13.27
C ASN A 91 19.67 -1.98 -14.54
N ALA A 92 20.50 -2.12 -15.57
CA ALA A 92 20.10 -2.76 -16.83
C ALA A 92 19.57 -4.20 -16.66
N ASP A 93 20.19 -4.98 -15.78
CA ASP A 93 19.91 -6.43 -15.66
C ASP A 93 19.18 -6.81 -14.36
N SER A 94 18.97 -5.87 -13.45
CA SER A 94 18.43 -6.17 -12.12
C SER A 94 17.89 -4.93 -11.42
N ALA A 95 17.04 -5.14 -10.42
CA ALA A 95 16.67 -4.10 -9.47
C ALA A 95 16.69 -4.60 -8.04
N ALA A 96 17.04 -3.71 -7.12
CA ALA A 96 17.00 -3.92 -5.69
C ALA A 96 15.90 -3.06 -5.09
N MET A 97 15.08 -3.65 -4.21
CA MET A 97 14.10 -2.95 -3.40
C MET A 97 14.32 -3.30 -1.93
N VAL A 98 14.33 -2.30 -1.06
CA VAL A 98 14.59 -2.46 0.38
C VAL A 98 13.54 -1.74 1.20
N GLU A 99 13.19 -2.32 2.34
CA GLU A 99 12.33 -1.72 3.36
C GLU A 99 13.17 -1.44 4.60
N ILE A 100 13.24 -0.17 4.99
CA ILE A 100 13.96 0.30 6.16
C ILE A 100 12.96 1.03 7.05
N ASN A 101 12.82 0.56 8.30
CA ASN A 101 11.86 1.11 9.25
C ASN A 101 12.52 2.02 10.28
N CYS A 102 11.75 2.98 10.78
CA CYS A 102 12.08 3.86 11.91
C CYS A 102 10.86 4.02 12.85
N GLU A 103 11.05 4.66 14.00
CA GLU A 103 9.97 4.87 14.97
C GLU A 103 8.95 5.91 14.46
N THR A 104 9.43 7.05 13.94
CA THR A 104 8.57 8.18 13.53
C THR A 104 8.70 8.55 12.05
N ASP A 105 7.69 9.24 11.52
CA ASP A 105 7.70 9.75 10.14
C ASP A 105 8.65 10.96 9.96
N PHE A 106 8.99 11.65 11.05
CA PHE A 106 9.99 12.72 11.06
C PHE A 106 11.38 12.18 10.69
N VAL A 107 11.76 11.00 11.22
CA VAL A 107 13.02 10.35 10.85
C VAL A 107 13.00 9.86 9.40
N ALA A 108 11.87 9.35 8.89
CA ALA A 108 11.74 8.96 7.49
C ALA A 108 12.00 10.15 6.52
N LYS A 109 11.67 11.38 6.93
CA LYS A 109 11.91 12.61 6.16
C LYS A 109 13.32 13.19 6.35
N ASN A 110 14.15 12.62 7.24
CA ASN A 110 15.50 13.09 7.49
C ASN A 110 16.47 12.67 6.37
N GLU A 111 17.34 13.59 5.94
CA GLU A 111 18.30 13.35 4.86
C GLU A 111 19.27 12.20 5.16
N LYS A 112 19.75 12.05 6.41
CA LYS A 112 20.67 10.97 6.77
C LYS A 112 20.01 9.60 6.73
N PHE A 113 18.71 9.55 7.03
CA PHE A 113 17.92 8.32 6.90
C PHE A 113 17.70 7.97 5.43
N GLN A 114 17.37 8.95 4.58
CA GLN A 114 17.25 8.75 3.13
C GLN A 114 18.57 8.28 2.52
N GLN A 115 19.70 8.85 2.94
CA GLN A 115 21.04 8.39 2.54
C GLN A 115 21.28 6.93 2.93
N LEU A 116 20.90 6.52 4.15
CA LEU A 116 20.99 5.11 4.56
C LEU A 116 20.16 4.21 3.64
N VAL A 117 18.91 4.58 3.33
CA VAL A 117 18.03 3.81 2.44
C VAL A 117 18.69 3.64 1.06
N SER A 118 19.22 4.72 0.48
CA SER A 118 19.95 4.68 -0.79
C SER A 118 21.17 3.76 -0.72
N HIS A 119 22.00 3.91 0.32
CA HIS A 119 23.21 3.10 0.49
C HIS A 119 22.91 1.62 0.67
N VAL A 120 21.86 1.27 1.42
CA VAL A 120 21.44 -0.12 1.62
C VAL A 120 20.94 -0.71 0.30
N ALA A 121 20.12 0.02 -0.46
CA ALA A 121 19.63 -0.44 -1.77
C ALA A 121 20.77 -0.67 -2.78
N ASN A 122 21.72 0.27 -2.86
CA ASN A 122 22.91 0.15 -3.71
C ASN A 122 23.85 -0.97 -3.24
N SER A 123 24.06 -1.12 -1.93
CA SER A 123 24.88 -2.21 -1.41
C SER A 123 24.26 -3.58 -1.71
N LEU A 124 22.93 -3.67 -1.70
CA LEU A 124 22.22 -4.90 -2.02
C LEU A 124 22.46 -5.33 -3.48
N ILE A 125 22.37 -4.41 -4.44
CA ILE A 125 22.60 -4.73 -5.86
C ILE A 125 24.06 -5.08 -6.15
N VAL A 126 25.01 -4.38 -5.52
CA VAL A 126 26.46 -4.62 -5.71
C VAL A 126 26.92 -5.96 -5.11
N ASN A 127 26.34 -6.36 -3.97
CA ASN A 127 26.69 -7.61 -3.30
C ASN A 127 25.94 -8.83 -3.81
N GLN A 128 25.18 -8.68 -4.89
CA GLN A 128 24.47 -9.78 -5.50
C GLN A 128 25.43 -10.86 -6.01
N LYS A 129 25.29 -12.08 -5.47
CA LYS A 129 26.13 -13.24 -5.86
C LYS A 129 25.48 -14.16 -6.89
N ASP A 130 24.15 -14.27 -6.87
CA ASP A 130 23.41 -15.20 -7.71
C ASP A 130 22.53 -14.42 -8.70
N LYS A 131 22.84 -14.52 -10.00
CA LYS A 131 22.02 -13.93 -11.08
C LYS A 131 21.08 -14.96 -11.73
N SER A 132 21.14 -16.23 -11.32
CA SER A 132 20.35 -17.32 -11.92
C SER A 132 18.90 -17.31 -11.46
N LYS A 133 18.66 -16.90 -10.21
CA LYS A 133 17.32 -16.81 -9.61
C LYS A 133 16.62 -15.54 -10.06
N GLU A 134 15.35 -15.64 -10.42
CA GLU A 134 14.55 -14.47 -10.80
C GLU A 134 14.36 -13.48 -9.63
N LYS A 135 14.14 -14.00 -8.41
CA LYS A 135 13.98 -13.17 -7.20
C LYS A 135 14.80 -13.74 -6.05
N ILE A 136 15.45 -12.84 -5.31
CA ILE A 136 16.25 -13.19 -4.12
C ILE A 136 15.81 -12.30 -2.98
N PHE A 137 15.31 -12.91 -1.91
CA PHE A 137 14.87 -12.20 -0.71
C PHE A 137 15.98 -12.19 0.33
N TYR A 138 16.07 -11.08 1.04
CA TYR A 138 16.97 -10.86 2.17
C TYR A 138 16.13 -10.44 3.36
N ASP A 139 16.25 -11.17 4.46
CA ASP A 139 15.69 -10.75 5.74
C ASP A 139 16.66 -9.77 6.44
N LYS A 140 16.29 -9.37 7.66
CA LYS A 140 17.08 -8.47 8.50
C LYS A 140 18.51 -8.96 8.67
N ASP A 141 18.69 -10.23 9.04
CA ASP A 141 20.01 -10.77 9.40
C ASP A 141 20.90 -10.90 8.16
N ALA A 142 20.32 -11.34 7.03
CA ALA A 142 20.99 -11.38 5.75
C ALA A 142 21.44 -9.99 5.29
N LEU A 143 20.57 -8.97 5.40
CA LEU A 143 20.93 -7.59 5.06
C LEU A 143 22.02 -7.05 5.97
N SER A 144 21.90 -7.25 7.29
CA SER A 144 22.83 -6.71 8.28
C SER A 144 24.28 -7.12 8.06
N THR A 145 24.52 -8.30 7.50
CA THR A 145 25.87 -8.83 7.26
C THR A 145 26.51 -8.40 5.93
N LEU A 146 25.73 -7.78 5.02
CA LEU A 146 26.27 -7.34 3.74
C LEU A 146 27.29 -6.22 3.94
N PRO A 147 28.39 -6.21 3.17
CA PRO A 147 29.35 -5.12 3.22
C PRO A 147 28.79 -3.88 2.53
N SER A 148 29.19 -2.70 3.01
CA SER A 148 28.82 -1.43 2.39
C SER A 148 29.48 -1.25 1.03
N VAL A 149 28.80 -0.53 0.14
CA VAL A 149 29.34 -0.10 -1.15
C VAL A 149 30.48 0.91 -1.00
N ASP A 150 30.41 1.84 -0.05
CA ASP A 150 31.41 2.92 0.13
C ASP A 150 32.66 2.46 0.87
N ASP A 151 32.49 1.54 1.82
CA ASP A 151 33.56 1.02 2.68
C ASP A 151 33.32 -0.45 2.97
N ARG A 152 33.96 -1.32 2.20
CA ARG A 152 33.80 -2.78 2.32
C ARG A 152 34.28 -3.35 3.66
N SER A 153 34.98 -2.57 4.48
CA SER A 153 35.35 -2.99 5.84
C SER A 153 34.16 -2.91 6.82
N LYS A 154 33.11 -2.16 6.47
CA LYS A 154 31.91 -1.98 7.27
C LYS A 154 30.75 -2.78 6.73
N THR A 155 29.93 -3.27 7.64
CA THR A 155 28.67 -3.94 7.33
C THR A 155 27.51 -2.95 7.25
N LEU A 156 26.40 -3.35 6.64
CA LEU A 156 25.17 -2.55 6.68
C LEU A 156 24.66 -2.35 8.12
N ALA A 157 24.93 -3.30 9.03
CA ALA A 157 24.63 -3.12 10.44
C ALA A 157 25.43 -1.96 11.06
N ASP A 158 26.71 -1.81 10.72
CA ASP A 158 27.55 -0.71 11.21
C ASP A 158 27.04 0.65 10.75
N ILE A 159 26.64 0.77 9.48
CA ILE A 159 26.09 2.01 8.92
C ILE A 159 24.72 2.31 9.53
N THR A 160 23.89 1.29 9.76
CA THR A 160 22.60 1.44 10.43
C THR A 160 22.80 1.93 11.87
N ALA A 161 23.77 1.39 12.61
CA ALA A 161 24.09 1.83 13.97
C ALA A 161 24.57 3.29 14.00
N LEU A 162 25.37 3.74 13.02
CA LEU A 162 25.73 5.15 12.86
C LEU A 162 24.50 6.03 12.62
N CYS A 163 23.56 5.58 11.78
CA CYS A 163 22.31 6.29 11.55
C CYS A 163 21.51 6.42 12.85
N VAL A 164 21.29 5.32 13.59
CA VAL A 164 20.64 5.32 14.91
C VAL A 164 21.31 6.31 15.87
N GLY A 165 22.64 6.32 15.89
CA GLY A 165 23.41 7.27 16.70
C GLY A 165 23.10 8.72 16.35
N SER A 166 22.94 9.03 15.05
CA SER A 166 22.67 10.37 14.56
C SER A 166 21.20 10.80 14.68
N VAL A 167 20.24 9.90 14.44
CA VAL A 167 18.80 10.25 14.45
C VAL A 167 18.18 10.07 15.84
N GLY A 168 18.75 9.20 16.68
CA GLY A 168 18.30 8.98 18.05
C GLY A 168 17.07 8.06 18.20
N GLU A 169 16.61 7.44 17.12
CA GLU A 169 15.50 6.49 17.08
C GLU A 169 15.96 5.11 16.62
N ASN A 170 15.19 4.07 16.95
CA ASN A 170 15.38 2.74 16.43
C ASN A 170 15.23 2.73 14.90
N VAL A 171 16.21 2.13 14.20
CA VAL A 171 16.20 1.94 12.75
C VAL A 171 16.44 0.47 12.45
N ILE A 172 15.59 -0.10 11.60
CA ILE A 172 15.59 -1.55 11.31
C ILE A 172 15.74 -1.77 9.81
N LEU A 173 16.75 -2.56 9.43
CA LEU A 173 16.83 -3.18 8.10
C LEU A 173 15.79 -4.31 8.04
N ARG A 174 14.59 -4.04 7.51
CA ARG A 174 13.46 -4.97 7.65
C ARG A 174 13.56 -6.14 6.68
N ARG A 175 13.74 -5.84 5.39
CA ARG A 175 13.87 -6.82 4.31
C ARG A 175 14.35 -6.16 3.02
N GLY A 176 14.87 -6.97 2.12
CA GLY A 176 15.27 -6.58 0.79
C GLY A 176 14.87 -7.65 -0.23
N VAL A 177 14.76 -7.25 -1.48
CA VAL A 177 14.58 -8.15 -2.61
C VAL A 177 15.40 -7.67 -3.79
N ILE A 178 16.05 -8.61 -4.46
CA ILE A 178 16.65 -8.40 -5.78
C ILE A 178 15.76 -9.10 -6.80
N PHE A 179 15.47 -8.40 -7.89
CA PHE A 179 14.74 -8.90 -9.04
C PHE A 179 15.68 -8.91 -10.24
N ASN A 180 15.96 -10.08 -10.80
CA ASN A 180 16.80 -10.23 -11.98
C ASN A 180 15.97 -10.25 -13.26
N ILE A 181 16.44 -9.53 -14.26
CA ILE A 181 15.78 -9.36 -15.55
C ILE A 181 16.45 -10.31 -16.54
N LYS A 182 15.66 -11.13 -17.25
CA LYS A 182 16.14 -11.97 -18.35
C LYS A 182 16.02 -11.24 -19.69
N ASN A 183 16.71 -11.74 -20.72
CA ASN A 183 16.60 -11.22 -22.09
C ASN A 183 15.12 -11.13 -22.53
N ASN A 184 14.75 -10.03 -23.22
CA ASN A 184 13.38 -9.70 -23.65
C ASN A 184 12.36 -9.39 -22.54
N GLN A 185 12.81 -9.13 -21.31
CA GLN A 185 11.93 -8.64 -20.25
C GLN A 185 12.18 -7.16 -19.96
N ILE A 186 11.11 -6.43 -19.66
CA ILE A 186 11.15 -5.02 -19.28
C ILE A 186 10.82 -4.94 -17.78
N LEU A 187 11.65 -4.20 -17.05
CA LEU A 187 11.41 -3.92 -15.65
C LEU A 187 10.84 -2.52 -15.47
N ALA A 188 9.68 -2.48 -14.85
CA ALA A 188 9.06 -1.29 -14.35
C ALA A 188 9.29 -1.14 -12.84
N SER A 189 9.47 0.10 -12.39
CA SER A 189 9.48 0.43 -10.97
C SER A 189 8.61 1.65 -10.68
N TYR A 190 7.96 1.66 -9.53
CA TYR A 190 7.17 2.80 -9.07
C TYR A 190 7.24 2.92 -7.55
N CYS A 191 7.34 4.16 -7.06
CA CYS A 191 7.23 4.48 -5.64
C CYS A 191 6.08 5.47 -5.44
N HIS A 192 5.21 5.21 -4.46
CA HIS A 192 4.12 6.11 -4.09
C HIS A 192 4.48 6.94 -2.85
N GLY A 193 4.07 8.21 -2.83
CA GLY A 193 4.51 9.17 -1.83
C GLY A 193 6.01 9.47 -1.94
N GLN A 194 6.46 9.76 -3.18
CA GLN A 194 7.86 9.95 -3.49
C GLN A 194 8.48 11.09 -2.70
N ILE A 195 9.68 10.84 -2.19
CA ILE A 195 10.52 11.86 -1.57
C ILE A 195 11.65 12.14 -2.54
N ASN A 196 11.66 13.36 -3.11
CA ASN A 196 12.70 13.78 -4.05
C ASN A 196 13.81 14.47 -3.26
N ASN A 197 15.01 13.92 -3.32
CA ASN A 197 16.20 14.51 -2.74
C ASN A 197 17.34 14.44 -3.76
N ALA A 198 17.92 15.58 -4.10
CA ALA A 198 19.00 15.68 -5.10
C ALA A 198 20.25 14.87 -4.72
N SER A 199 20.44 14.55 -3.44
CA SER A 199 21.56 13.75 -2.95
C SER A 199 21.40 12.24 -3.15
N THR A 200 20.20 11.76 -3.53
CA THR A 200 19.89 10.33 -3.70
C THR A 200 19.32 10.01 -5.07
N ASP A 201 19.80 10.70 -6.11
CA ASP A 201 19.21 10.74 -7.46
C ASP A 201 19.06 9.36 -8.14
N THR A 202 19.89 8.39 -7.73
CA THR A 202 19.86 7.01 -8.27
C THR A 202 18.87 6.09 -7.56
N CYS A 203 18.27 6.50 -6.44
CA CYS A 203 17.36 5.69 -5.63
C CYS A 203 15.98 6.34 -5.51
N ARG A 204 14.96 5.68 -6.05
CA ARG A 204 13.56 6.09 -5.89
C ARG A 204 13.06 5.67 -4.53
N MET A 205 12.59 6.63 -3.73
CA MET A 205 12.10 6.36 -2.37
C MET A 205 10.65 6.79 -2.19
N GLY A 206 9.91 6.06 -1.37
CA GLY A 206 8.56 6.44 -1.01
C GLY A 206 7.99 5.57 0.11
N LYS A 207 6.72 5.81 0.45
CA LYS A 207 6.01 5.02 1.46
C LYS A 207 5.72 3.60 0.96
N TYR A 208 5.56 3.44 -0.35
CA TYR A 208 5.29 2.16 -1.00
C TYR A 208 6.10 2.05 -2.27
N GLY A 209 6.48 0.83 -2.64
CA GLY A 209 7.25 0.56 -3.86
C GLY A 209 6.85 -0.75 -4.52
N ALA A 210 6.84 -0.77 -5.85
CA ALA A 210 6.66 -2.00 -6.63
C ALA A 210 7.71 -2.12 -7.73
N LEU A 211 8.01 -3.39 -8.01
CA LEU A 211 8.77 -3.84 -9.16
C LEU A 211 7.88 -4.75 -9.99
N VAL A 212 7.77 -4.49 -11.29
CA VAL A 212 6.97 -5.28 -12.21
C VAL A 212 7.84 -5.68 -13.37
N ASN A 213 7.99 -6.99 -13.56
CA ASN A 213 8.70 -7.54 -14.70
C ASN A 213 7.68 -8.08 -15.70
N TYR A 214 7.78 -7.67 -16.96
CA TYR A 214 6.86 -8.10 -18.01
C TYR A 214 7.59 -8.31 -19.34
N SER A 215 7.02 -9.16 -20.20
CA SER A 215 7.51 -9.40 -21.56
C SER A 215 6.52 -8.83 -22.56
N GLN A 216 7.02 -8.09 -23.55
CA GLN A 216 6.20 -7.60 -24.65
C GLN A 216 5.87 -8.74 -25.61
N ILE A 217 4.58 -8.91 -25.95
CA ILE A 217 4.11 -10.00 -26.83
C ILE A 217 4.43 -9.70 -28.30
N ASP A 218 4.52 -8.42 -28.68
CA ASP A 218 4.78 -7.99 -30.07
C ASP A 218 5.93 -6.99 -30.13
N SER A 219 7.07 -7.41 -30.69
CA SER A 219 8.32 -6.64 -30.77
C SER A 219 8.32 -5.53 -31.82
N THR A 220 7.23 -5.40 -32.60
CA THR A 220 7.11 -4.41 -33.68
C THR A 220 6.68 -3.01 -33.20
N ILE A 221 6.17 -2.91 -31.97
CA ILE A 221 5.90 -1.63 -31.32
C ILE A 221 7.17 -1.19 -30.58
N THR A 222 8.09 -0.54 -31.29
CA THR A 222 9.09 0.32 -30.64
C THR A 222 8.40 1.62 -30.22
N ASN A 223 8.77 2.22 -29.08
CA ASN A 223 8.94 3.67 -28.89
C ASN A 223 9.19 4.03 -27.41
N ASP A 224 9.76 5.22 -27.20
CA ASP A 224 10.21 5.89 -25.97
C ASP A 224 9.18 6.03 -24.81
N SER A 225 8.06 5.31 -24.85
CA SER A 225 6.95 5.35 -23.87
C SER A 225 6.94 4.18 -22.87
N ASN A 226 7.98 3.34 -22.87
CA ASN A 226 8.05 2.15 -22.01
C ASN A 226 8.05 2.51 -20.52
N ASP A 227 8.76 3.57 -20.09
CA ASP A 227 8.82 3.99 -18.69
C ASP A 227 7.49 4.53 -18.15
N GLU A 228 6.69 5.21 -18.99
CA GLU A 228 5.39 5.76 -18.60
C GLU A 228 4.33 4.65 -18.46
N ASN A 229 4.32 3.69 -19.39
CA ASN A 229 3.47 2.50 -19.32
C ASN A 229 3.86 1.58 -18.15
N ALA A 230 5.17 1.41 -17.91
CA ALA A 230 5.76 0.69 -16.79
C ALA A 230 5.39 1.32 -15.44
N SER A 231 5.57 2.63 -15.30
CA SER A 231 5.19 3.39 -14.11
C SER A 231 3.69 3.32 -13.86
N THR A 232 2.87 3.42 -14.92
CA THR A 232 1.41 3.28 -14.85
C THR A 232 1.00 1.87 -14.42
N LEU A 233 1.61 0.82 -14.98
CA LEU A 233 1.36 -0.57 -14.60
C LEU A 233 1.79 -0.86 -13.16
N SER A 234 2.95 -0.34 -12.74
CA SER A 234 3.48 -0.50 -11.38
C SER A 234 2.67 0.29 -10.36
N SER A 235 2.20 1.48 -10.72
CA SER A 235 1.25 2.28 -9.94
C SER A 235 -0.10 1.58 -9.82
N ALA A 236 -0.62 1.02 -10.91
CA ALA A 236 -1.84 0.22 -10.89
C ALA A 236 -1.67 -1.02 -10.00
N ILE A 237 -0.54 -1.72 -10.08
CA ILE A 237 -0.23 -2.88 -9.23
C ILE A 237 -0.10 -2.46 -7.77
N LEU A 238 0.61 -1.37 -7.42
CA LEU A 238 0.66 -0.88 -6.03
C LEU A 238 -0.72 -0.51 -5.50
N THR A 239 -1.50 0.19 -6.32
CA THR A 239 -2.84 0.63 -5.94
C THR A 239 -3.79 -0.56 -5.79
N ARG A 240 -3.55 -1.66 -6.52
CA ARG A 240 -4.34 -2.90 -6.46
C ARG A 240 -3.82 -3.93 -5.43
N SER A 241 -2.54 -3.91 -5.07
CA SER A 241 -1.89 -4.98 -4.28
C SER A 241 -1.97 -4.84 -2.76
N TYR A 242 -2.63 -3.83 -2.19
CA TYR A 242 -2.82 -3.89 -0.73
C TYR A 242 -4.04 -4.74 -0.38
N PRO A 243 -3.85 -5.67 0.56
CA PRO A 243 -4.83 -6.02 1.56
C PRO A 243 -4.68 -4.99 2.72
N LEU A 244 -5.66 -4.46 3.44
CA LEU A 244 -7.06 -4.71 3.71
C LEU A 244 -7.62 -3.35 4.20
N ARG A 245 -8.89 -3.27 4.56
CA ARG A 245 -9.44 -2.14 5.35
C ARG A 245 -8.70 -1.90 6.70
N THR A 246 -7.69 -2.70 7.04
CA THR A 246 -7.03 -2.84 8.35
C THR A 246 -5.98 -1.77 8.73
N ILE A 247 -5.64 -0.75 7.93
CA ILE A 247 -4.56 0.21 8.32
C ILE A 247 -4.95 1.70 8.25
N CYS A 248 -6.20 2.07 7.95
CA CYS A 248 -6.57 3.48 7.76
C CYS A 248 -7.66 4.02 8.70
N GLN A 249 -7.78 3.50 9.92
CA GLN A 249 -8.54 4.21 10.96
C GLN A 249 -7.66 4.37 12.21
N ASN A 250 -7.41 5.63 12.59
CA ASN A 250 -6.54 6.07 13.70
C ASN A 250 -7.02 5.63 15.10
N ASN A 251 -7.92 4.66 15.21
CA ASN A 251 -8.39 4.06 16.44
C ASN A 251 -8.65 2.58 16.15
N ILE A 252 -7.71 1.71 16.51
CA ILE A 252 -7.96 0.26 16.51
C ILE A 252 -9.06 0.04 17.56
N GLN A 253 -10.31 -0.07 17.10
CA GLN A 253 -11.41 -0.52 17.97
C GLN A 253 -11.01 -1.90 18.51
N LYS A 254 -11.28 -2.13 19.80
CA LYS A 254 -11.05 -3.45 20.40
C LYS A 254 -11.81 -4.49 19.58
N PRO A 255 -11.22 -5.68 19.34
CA PRO A 255 -11.94 -6.77 18.71
C PRO A 255 -13.23 -7.04 19.47
N ILE A 256 -14.34 -7.13 18.75
CA ILE A 256 -15.63 -7.51 19.32
C ILE A 256 -15.97 -8.94 18.94
N GLU A 257 -16.77 -9.60 19.76
CA GLU A 257 -17.26 -10.94 19.47
C GLU A 257 -18.30 -10.92 18.34
N LEU A 258 -18.38 -12.03 17.59
CA LEU A 258 -19.32 -12.15 16.47
C LEU A 258 -20.77 -11.94 16.91
N SER A 259 -21.18 -12.49 18.06
CA SER A 259 -22.55 -12.31 18.57
C SER A 259 -22.87 -10.85 18.84
N THR A 260 -21.92 -10.11 19.44
CA THR A 260 -22.07 -8.68 19.70
C THR A 260 -22.19 -7.88 18.41
N TYR A 261 -21.42 -8.22 17.38
CA TYR A 261 -21.59 -7.61 16.06
C TYR A 261 -23.00 -7.87 15.50
N LEU A 262 -23.48 -9.11 15.55
CA LEU A 262 -24.78 -9.47 14.99
C LEU A 262 -25.94 -8.74 15.69
N ASP A 263 -25.90 -8.66 17.02
CA ASP A 263 -26.90 -7.93 17.81
C ASP A 263 -26.93 -6.43 17.43
N GLN A 264 -25.75 -5.83 17.22
CA GLN A 264 -25.63 -4.41 16.84
C GLN A 264 -26.04 -4.15 15.39
N GLU A 265 -25.73 -5.06 14.47
CA GLU A 265 -25.99 -4.91 13.05
C GLU A 265 -27.50 -4.92 12.74
N ASP A 266 -28.28 -5.69 13.50
CA ASP A 266 -29.73 -5.76 13.32
C ASP A 266 -30.45 -4.43 13.72
N GLU A 267 -29.81 -3.60 14.55
CA GLU A 267 -30.32 -2.27 14.96
C GLU A 267 -29.63 -1.10 14.23
N ALA A 268 -28.63 -1.37 13.40
CA ALA A 268 -27.77 -0.34 12.83
C ALA A 268 -28.44 0.45 11.70
N SER A 269 -28.27 1.78 11.70
CA SER A 269 -28.71 2.64 10.61
C SER A 269 -27.81 2.57 9.37
N GLN A 270 -26.60 2.05 9.53
CA GLN A 270 -25.61 1.85 8.48
C GLN A 270 -25.18 0.39 8.48
N ILE A 271 -24.98 -0.19 7.31
CA ILE A 271 -24.56 -1.59 7.16
C ILE A 271 -23.05 -1.68 7.41
N HIS A 272 -22.62 -2.72 8.11
CA HIS A 272 -21.21 -3.00 8.36
C HIS A 272 -20.83 -4.44 8.01
N GLU A 273 -19.58 -4.63 7.61
CA GLU A 273 -18.96 -5.95 7.45
C GLU A 273 -18.09 -6.28 8.67
N TYR A 274 -18.15 -7.52 9.13
CA TYR A 274 -17.33 -8.02 10.23
C TYR A 274 -16.12 -8.77 9.69
N LEU A 275 -14.93 -8.32 10.04
CA LEU A 275 -13.66 -8.92 9.64
C LEU A 275 -12.87 -9.39 10.85
N ASN A 276 -13.10 -10.64 11.28
CA ASN A 276 -12.35 -11.30 12.34
C ASN A 276 -12.15 -10.43 13.59
N GLY A 277 -13.26 -9.87 14.09
CA GLY A 277 -13.31 -9.02 15.29
C GLY A 277 -13.43 -7.53 15.02
N TYR A 278 -13.28 -7.09 13.77
CA TYR A 278 -13.31 -5.67 13.40
C TYR A 278 -14.54 -5.34 12.55
N ILE A 279 -15.24 -4.25 12.86
CA ILE A 279 -16.39 -3.76 12.09
C ILE A 279 -15.93 -2.73 11.07
N TYR A 280 -16.47 -2.82 9.84
CA TYR A 280 -16.24 -1.84 8.78
C TYR A 280 -17.54 -1.39 8.15
N ALA A 281 -17.83 -0.10 8.27
CA ALA A 281 -19.00 0.49 7.64
C ALA A 281 -18.91 0.41 6.10
N LEU A 282 -19.99 -0.05 5.47
CA LEU A 282 -20.11 -0.07 4.02
C LEU A 282 -20.50 1.32 3.49
N PRO A 283 -20.01 1.70 2.29
CA PRO A 283 -20.54 2.85 1.58
C PRO A 283 -22.03 2.64 1.28
N SER A 284 -22.80 3.72 1.30
CA SER A 284 -24.21 3.70 0.90
C SER A 284 -24.36 3.13 -0.53
N ARG A 285 -25.31 2.21 -0.72
CA ARG A 285 -25.61 1.65 -2.05
C ARG A 285 -26.23 2.75 -2.92
N GLU A 286 -25.72 2.91 -4.15
CA GLU A 286 -26.30 3.80 -5.15
C GLU A 286 -27.52 3.12 -5.80
N SER A 287 -28.54 3.90 -6.18
CA SER A 287 -29.79 3.37 -6.79
C SER A 287 -29.56 2.59 -8.09
N THR A 288 -28.45 2.84 -8.78
CA THR A 288 -28.02 2.11 -9.97
C THR A 288 -27.59 0.68 -9.65
N HIS A 289 -26.98 0.43 -8.48
CA HIS A 289 -26.57 -0.90 -8.03
C HIS A 289 -27.77 -1.82 -7.85
N ASP A 290 -28.82 -1.35 -7.16
CA ASP A 290 -30.04 -2.13 -6.94
C ASP A 290 -30.76 -2.46 -8.26
N LEU A 291 -30.73 -1.54 -9.23
CA LEU A 291 -31.27 -1.77 -10.56
C LEU A 291 -30.50 -2.89 -11.30
N PHE A 292 -29.17 -2.88 -11.20
CA PHE A 292 -28.33 -3.93 -11.77
C PHE A 292 -28.64 -5.29 -11.15
N VAL A 293 -28.71 -5.36 -9.83
CA VAL A 293 -29.03 -6.60 -9.11
C VAL A 293 -30.42 -7.09 -9.49
N LYS A 294 -31.42 -6.20 -9.60
CA LYS A 294 -32.76 -6.57 -10.04
C LYS A 294 -32.77 -7.16 -11.45
N ASN A 295 -32.06 -6.57 -12.40
CA ASN A 295 -31.97 -7.08 -13.77
C ASN A 295 -31.24 -8.44 -13.82
N LEU A 296 -30.17 -8.60 -13.03
CA LEU A 296 -29.47 -9.87 -12.87
C LEU A 296 -30.40 -10.96 -12.34
N SER A 297 -31.14 -10.67 -11.26
CA SER A 297 -32.08 -11.62 -10.67
C SER A 297 -33.16 -12.02 -11.68
N ALA A 298 -33.74 -11.06 -12.40
CA ALA A 298 -34.75 -11.34 -13.42
C ALA A 298 -34.23 -12.26 -14.54
N GLN A 299 -32.99 -12.05 -15.01
CA GLN A 299 -32.39 -12.90 -16.05
C GLN A 299 -32.15 -14.33 -15.55
N ILE A 300 -31.77 -14.50 -14.28
CA ILE A 300 -31.59 -15.82 -13.66
C ILE A 300 -32.93 -16.53 -13.47
N GLU A 301 -33.94 -15.82 -12.97
CA GLU A 301 -35.29 -16.37 -12.73
C GLU A 301 -35.96 -16.84 -14.02
N GLN A 302 -35.81 -16.08 -15.12
CA GLN A 302 -36.37 -16.42 -16.43
C GLN A 302 -35.87 -17.77 -16.97
N GLN A 303 -34.69 -18.21 -16.55
CA GLN A 303 -34.11 -19.48 -17.00
C GLN A 303 -34.66 -20.70 -16.26
N GLN A 304 -35.45 -20.50 -15.19
CA GLN A 304 -36.10 -21.57 -14.42
C GLN A 304 -35.15 -22.70 -14.04
N ILE A 305 -33.93 -22.35 -13.62
CA ILE A 305 -32.88 -23.32 -13.29
C ILE A 305 -33.32 -24.11 -12.05
N LYS A 306 -33.37 -25.43 -12.17
CA LYS A 306 -33.79 -26.31 -11.06
C LYS A 306 -32.78 -26.28 -9.92
N ASN A 307 -33.27 -26.28 -8.68
CA ASN A 307 -32.47 -26.32 -7.46
C ASN A 307 -31.51 -25.12 -7.31
N VAL A 308 -31.91 -23.95 -7.81
CA VAL A 308 -31.18 -22.70 -7.63
C VAL A 308 -32.10 -21.68 -7.00
N HIS A 309 -31.65 -21.11 -5.90
CA HIS A 309 -32.38 -20.09 -5.16
C HIS A 309 -31.55 -18.82 -5.12
N ILE A 310 -32.13 -17.73 -5.58
CA ILE A 310 -31.60 -16.39 -5.36
C ILE A 310 -31.78 -16.05 -3.88
N LEU A 311 -30.69 -15.68 -3.22
CA LEU A 311 -30.73 -15.28 -1.82
C LEU A 311 -31.15 -13.82 -1.69
N PRO A 312 -31.81 -13.42 -0.58
CA PRO A 312 -32.15 -12.04 -0.29
C PRO A 312 -30.95 -11.10 -0.40
N MET A 313 -31.16 -9.85 -0.84
CA MET A 313 -30.07 -8.87 -1.06
C MET A 313 -29.39 -8.39 0.22
N ASP A 314 -30.02 -8.63 1.37
CA ASP A 314 -29.54 -8.36 2.73
C ASP A 314 -28.93 -9.61 3.39
N ILE A 315 -28.83 -10.74 2.67
CA ILE A 315 -28.18 -11.94 3.17
C ILE A 315 -26.71 -11.66 3.49
N ARG A 316 -26.28 -12.15 4.65
CA ARG A 316 -24.89 -12.10 5.11
C ARG A 316 -24.19 -13.41 4.76
N ILE A 317 -23.04 -13.36 4.08
CA ILE A 317 -22.21 -14.53 3.85
C ILE A 317 -21.19 -14.65 4.96
N GLN A 318 -21.27 -15.76 5.71
CA GLN A 318 -20.28 -16.12 6.71
C GLN A 318 -19.26 -17.10 6.12
N THR A 319 -17.99 -16.71 6.17
CA THR A 319 -16.86 -17.54 5.75
C THR A 319 -16.37 -18.48 6.87
N PRO A 320 -15.65 -19.57 6.54
CA PRO A 320 -14.96 -20.41 7.53
C PRO A 320 -13.86 -19.67 8.29
N ASP A 321 -13.43 -20.20 9.43
CA ASP A 321 -12.41 -19.57 10.30
C ASP A 321 -11.08 -19.23 9.58
N PRO A 322 -10.57 -17.98 9.66
CA PRO A 322 -11.12 -16.85 10.43
C PRO A 322 -12.43 -16.32 9.87
N ILE A 323 -13.36 -15.98 10.77
CA ILE A 323 -14.73 -15.60 10.43
C ILE A 323 -14.79 -14.18 9.85
N TYR A 324 -15.30 -14.10 8.63
CA TYR A 324 -15.72 -12.87 7.97
C TYR A 324 -17.22 -12.91 7.66
N ILE A 325 -17.90 -11.77 7.84
CA ILE A 325 -19.28 -11.54 7.42
C ILE A 325 -19.29 -10.47 6.32
N TYR A 326 -19.72 -10.87 5.11
CA TYR A 326 -19.75 -10.01 3.93
C TYR A 326 -21.16 -9.87 3.36
N TYR A 327 -21.42 -8.71 2.74
CA TYR A 327 -22.62 -8.48 1.94
C TYR A 327 -22.26 -8.57 0.46
N PRO A 328 -22.68 -9.63 -0.27
CA PRO A 328 -22.49 -9.74 -1.70
C PRO A 328 -23.48 -8.83 -2.46
N SER A 329 -23.22 -8.52 -3.73
CA SER A 329 -24.24 -7.87 -4.57
C SER A 329 -25.41 -8.80 -4.88
N LEU A 330 -25.13 -10.06 -5.18
CA LEU A 330 -26.11 -11.12 -5.37
C LEU A 330 -25.47 -12.47 -5.03
N SER A 331 -26.26 -13.42 -4.55
CA SER A 331 -25.76 -14.77 -4.27
C SER A 331 -26.81 -15.82 -4.51
N LEU A 332 -26.34 -17.00 -4.89
CA LEU A 332 -27.18 -18.16 -5.19
C LEU A 332 -26.84 -19.32 -4.26
N SER A 333 -27.84 -20.09 -3.88
CA SER A 333 -27.68 -21.34 -3.16
C SER A 333 -28.44 -22.47 -3.85
N ASN A 334 -27.97 -23.71 -3.64
CA ASN A 334 -28.70 -24.90 -4.03
C ASN A 334 -29.68 -25.38 -2.95
N GLN A 335 -29.83 -24.60 -1.87
CA GLN A 335 -30.75 -24.85 -0.77
C GLN A 335 -31.70 -23.68 -0.60
N THR A 336 -32.95 -23.99 -0.27
CA THR A 336 -33.92 -22.98 0.13
C THR A 336 -33.56 -22.47 1.53
N LEU A 337 -33.47 -21.14 1.68
CA LEU A 337 -33.26 -20.52 2.99
C LEU A 337 -34.47 -20.71 3.89
N LYS A 338 -34.25 -20.78 5.21
CA LYS A 338 -35.33 -20.67 6.19
C LYS A 338 -35.85 -19.23 6.21
N ALA A 339 -37.12 -19.04 6.59
CA ALA A 339 -37.82 -17.76 6.50
C ALA A 339 -37.16 -16.61 7.29
N ASP A 340 -36.40 -16.93 8.34
CA ASP A 340 -35.72 -16.01 9.26
C ASP A 340 -34.18 -16.04 9.13
N GLN A 341 -33.66 -16.71 8.09
CA GLN A 341 -32.23 -16.91 7.93
C GLN A 341 -31.55 -15.66 7.33
N ALA A 342 -30.95 -14.84 8.20
CA ALA A 342 -30.20 -13.64 7.80
C ALA A 342 -28.74 -13.93 7.38
N ILE A 343 -28.21 -15.13 7.69
CA ILE A 343 -26.82 -15.52 7.40
C ILE A 343 -26.78 -16.86 6.67
N THR A 344 -25.96 -16.97 5.64
CA THR A 344 -25.64 -18.24 4.97
C THR A 344 -24.15 -18.56 5.05
N ARG A 345 -23.84 -19.85 5.12
CA ARG A 345 -22.48 -20.42 5.02
C ARG A 345 -22.30 -21.26 3.77
N GLU A 346 -23.37 -21.45 3.01
CA GLU A 346 -23.43 -22.39 1.89
C GLU A 346 -23.81 -21.74 0.54
N PRO A 347 -23.26 -20.56 0.18
CA PRO A 347 -23.45 -20.03 -1.17
C PRO A 347 -22.74 -20.93 -2.19
N VAL A 348 -23.33 -21.05 -3.38
CA VAL A 348 -22.76 -21.82 -4.50
C VAL A 348 -22.23 -20.88 -5.58
N VAL A 349 -22.88 -19.73 -5.77
CA VAL A 349 -22.40 -18.62 -6.61
C VAL A 349 -22.44 -17.33 -5.80
N ILE A 350 -21.39 -16.52 -5.92
CA ILE A 350 -21.37 -15.14 -5.44
C ILE A 350 -21.15 -14.22 -6.64
N ILE A 351 -21.97 -13.18 -6.78
CA ILE A 351 -21.82 -12.16 -7.81
C ILE A 351 -21.53 -10.83 -7.12
N GLU A 352 -20.48 -10.14 -7.57
CA GLU A 352 -20.05 -8.86 -7.05
C GLU A 352 -20.02 -7.82 -8.18
N LEU A 353 -20.68 -6.69 -7.93
CA LEU A 353 -20.65 -5.53 -8.82
C LEU A 353 -19.45 -4.66 -8.45
N ILE A 354 -18.53 -4.50 -9.40
CA ILE A 354 -17.28 -3.80 -9.20
C ILE A 354 -17.43 -2.33 -9.56
N THR A 355 -17.13 -1.46 -8.60
CA THR A 355 -16.97 -0.01 -8.79
C THR A 355 -15.52 0.39 -8.55
N PRO A 356 -15.05 1.55 -9.03
CA PRO A 356 -13.67 2.01 -8.77
C PRO A 356 -13.31 2.06 -7.27
N THR A 357 -14.28 2.28 -6.39
CA THR A 357 -14.08 2.36 -4.93
C THR A 357 -14.09 0.99 -4.25
N THR A 358 -14.71 -0.03 -4.86
CA THR A 358 -14.90 -1.36 -4.26
C THR A 358 -14.03 -2.46 -4.86
N GLU A 359 -13.56 -2.26 -6.09
CA GLU A 359 -12.75 -3.18 -6.89
C GLU A 359 -11.63 -3.84 -6.08
N ARG A 360 -10.86 -3.03 -5.37
CA ARG A 360 -9.69 -3.49 -4.61
C ARG A 360 -10.06 -4.49 -3.52
N PHE A 361 -11.02 -4.18 -2.66
CA PHE A 361 -11.33 -5.11 -1.57
C PHE A 361 -12.14 -6.31 -2.06
N ILE A 362 -12.92 -6.18 -3.14
CA ILE A 362 -13.64 -7.31 -3.73
C ILE A 362 -12.69 -8.33 -4.36
N LEU A 363 -11.78 -7.87 -5.25
CA LEU A 363 -10.91 -8.76 -6.03
C LEU A 363 -9.77 -9.39 -5.23
N HIS A 364 -9.42 -8.80 -4.09
CA HIS A 364 -8.33 -9.28 -3.24
C HIS A 364 -8.88 -9.88 -1.96
N GLU A 365 -9.43 -9.07 -1.06
CA GLU A 365 -9.85 -9.51 0.28
C GLU A 365 -11.04 -10.48 0.22
N LYS A 366 -12.18 -10.02 -0.32
CA LYS A 366 -13.39 -10.85 -0.41
C LYS A 366 -13.14 -12.08 -1.29
N SER A 367 -12.51 -11.92 -2.45
CA SER A 367 -12.18 -13.04 -3.35
C SER A 367 -11.43 -14.16 -2.62
N ILE A 368 -10.34 -13.82 -1.90
CA ILE A 368 -9.54 -14.82 -1.18
C ILE A 368 -10.38 -15.49 -0.08
N ASN A 369 -11.18 -14.71 0.65
CA ASN A 369 -11.99 -15.23 1.74
C ASN A 369 -13.18 -16.06 1.27
N TYR A 370 -13.87 -15.66 0.21
CA TYR A 370 -14.94 -16.42 -0.43
C TYR A 370 -14.43 -17.76 -0.96
N LYS A 371 -13.25 -17.81 -1.59
CA LYS A 371 -12.66 -19.04 -2.14
C LYS A 371 -12.38 -20.12 -1.09
N ARG A 372 -12.42 -19.77 0.20
CA ARG A 372 -12.29 -20.71 1.33
C ARG A 372 -13.62 -21.39 1.69
N ILE A 373 -14.76 -20.85 1.23
CA ILE A 373 -16.09 -21.45 1.44
C ILE A 373 -16.18 -22.78 0.65
N PRO A 374 -16.43 -23.93 1.31
CA PRO A 374 -16.43 -25.23 0.64
C PRO A 374 -17.50 -25.40 -0.44
N SER A 375 -18.70 -24.85 -0.22
CA SER A 375 -19.84 -24.94 -1.14
C SER A 375 -19.67 -24.08 -2.40
N LEU A 376 -18.81 -23.06 -2.34
CA LEU A 376 -18.69 -22.07 -3.39
C LEU A 376 -17.99 -22.66 -4.62
N LYS A 377 -18.66 -22.53 -5.77
CA LYS A 377 -18.19 -23.04 -7.06
C LYS A 377 -17.77 -21.93 -8.00
N GLU A 378 -18.46 -20.79 -7.95
CA GLU A 378 -18.22 -19.69 -8.87
C GLU A 378 -18.29 -18.33 -8.16
N ILE A 379 -17.40 -17.42 -8.57
CA ILE A 379 -17.44 -16.01 -8.22
C ILE A 379 -17.44 -15.20 -9.51
N ILE A 380 -18.47 -14.38 -9.71
CA ILE A 380 -18.64 -13.55 -10.89
C ILE A 380 -18.44 -12.09 -10.50
N TYR A 381 -17.44 -11.46 -11.10
CA TYR A 381 -17.17 -10.05 -10.95
C TYR A 381 -17.64 -9.33 -12.20
N ILE A 382 -18.50 -8.33 -12.06
CA ILE A 382 -19.04 -7.55 -13.18
C ILE A 382 -18.57 -6.11 -13.01
N TRP A 383 -18.00 -5.50 -14.03
CA TRP A 383 -17.67 -4.07 -14.05
C TRP A 383 -18.71 -3.34 -14.90
N PRO A 384 -19.73 -2.71 -14.31
CA PRO A 384 -20.79 -2.04 -15.07
C PRO A 384 -20.27 -1.00 -16.07
N ASN A 385 -19.31 -0.17 -15.64
CA ASN A 385 -18.77 0.91 -16.45
C ASN A 385 -17.93 0.41 -17.64
N LEU A 386 -17.28 -0.74 -17.49
CA LEU A 386 -16.42 -1.33 -18.52
C LEU A 386 -17.17 -2.36 -19.38
N LYS A 387 -18.36 -2.79 -18.95
CA LYS A 387 -19.19 -3.79 -19.64
C LYS A 387 -18.46 -5.12 -19.87
N ILE A 388 -17.69 -5.53 -18.87
CA ILE A 388 -16.95 -6.79 -18.84
C ILE A 388 -17.28 -7.57 -17.57
N ALA A 389 -17.03 -8.87 -17.62
CA ALA A 389 -17.07 -9.74 -16.45
C ALA A 389 -15.82 -10.61 -16.36
N GLN A 390 -15.49 -10.99 -15.14
CA GLN A 390 -14.49 -12.01 -14.82
C GLN A 390 -15.20 -13.09 -14.01
N VAL A 391 -14.97 -14.35 -14.36
CA VAL A 391 -15.49 -15.50 -13.61
C VAL A 391 -14.32 -16.31 -13.08
N ASP A 392 -14.28 -16.44 -11.77
CA ASP A 392 -13.44 -17.41 -11.09
C ASP A 392 -14.30 -18.64 -10.78
N PHE A 393 -13.95 -19.81 -11.31
CA PHE A 393 -14.67 -21.06 -11.06
C PHE A 393 -13.75 -22.13 -10.51
N ARG A 394 -14.29 -22.97 -9.62
CA ARG A 394 -13.57 -24.02 -8.93
C ARG A 394 -13.80 -25.35 -9.65
N ASP A 395 -12.73 -25.89 -10.21
CA ASP A 395 -12.76 -27.21 -10.83
C ASP A 395 -13.07 -28.28 -9.78
N GLY A 396 -14.15 -29.04 -10.03
CA GLY A 396 -14.70 -30.02 -9.09
C GLY A 396 -13.73 -31.14 -8.71
N GLU A 397 -12.80 -31.51 -9.60
CA GLU A 397 -11.86 -32.61 -9.37
C GLU A 397 -10.57 -32.15 -8.65
N SER A 398 -10.04 -30.98 -9.03
CA SER A 398 -8.73 -30.51 -8.56
C SER A 398 -8.78 -29.50 -7.41
N SER A 399 -9.98 -29.02 -7.02
CA SER A 399 -10.17 -27.88 -6.11
C SER A 399 -9.42 -26.60 -6.52
N LYS A 400 -8.92 -26.54 -7.77
CA LYS A 400 -8.19 -25.41 -8.31
C LYS A 400 -9.16 -24.37 -8.85
N TRP A 401 -8.87 -23.11 -8.56
CA TRP A 401 -9.59 -21.99 -9.14
C TRP A 401 -9.00 -21.61 -10.49
N THR A 402 -9.85 -21.50 -11.50
CA THR A 402 -9.52 -21.03 -12.85
C THR A 402 -10.28 -19.76 -13.14
N ARG A 403 -9.69 -18.87 -13.93
CA ARG A 403 -10.24 -17.56 -14.27
C ARG A 403 -10.53 -17.45 -15.75
N LYS A 404 -11.68 -16.87 -16.10
CA LYS A 404 -12.06 -16.48 -17.46
C LYS A 404 -12.60 -15.06 -17.49
N TYR A 405 -12.51 -14.43 -18.66
CA TYR A 405 -12.98 -13.08 -18.92
C TYR A 405 -14.04 -13.12 -20.02
N TYR A 406 -15.03 -12.23 -19.91
CA TYR A 406 -16.19 -12.16 -20.79
C TYR A 406 -16.48 -10.70 -21.13
N GLY A 407 -16.72 -10.43 -22.40
CA GLY A 407 -17.22 -9.16 -22.92
C GLY A 407 -18.74 -9.08 -22.94
N LEU A 408 -19.24 -7.93 -23.39
CA LEU A 408 -20.66 -7.56 -23.37
C LEU A 408 -21.61 -8.56 -24.07
N GLN A 409 -21.16 -9.18 -25.16
CA GLN A 409 -21.97 -10.11 -25.97
C GLN A 409 -21.72 -11.58 -25.61
N ASP A 410 -20.74 -11.85 -24.75
CA ASP A 410 -20.41 -13.22 -24.40
C ASP A 410 -21.47 -13.80 -23.47
N LYS A 411 -21.76 -15.09 -23.67
CA LYS A 411 -22.57 -15.90 -22.74
C LYS A 411 -21.66 -16.38 -21.63
N ILE A 412 -21.86 -15.86 -20.43
CA ILE A 412 -21.18 -16.30 -19.22
C ILE A 412 -21.89 -17.55 -18.72
N PRO A 413 -21.27 -18.73 -18.79
CA PRO A 413 -21.98 -19.95 -18.52
C PRO A 413 -21.89 -20.26 -17.01
N LEU A 414 -23.02 -20.54 -16.37
CA LEU A 414 -23.14 -20.84 -14.94
C LEU A 414 -22.98 -22.35 -14.67
N VAL A 415 -21.96 -22.94 -15.30
CA VAL A 415 -21.91 -24.39 -15.60
C VAL A 415 -21.56 -25.26 -14.41
N GLN A 416 -20.64 -24.83 -13.54
CA GLN A 416 -20.11 -25.70 -12.49
C GLN A 416 -20.89 -25.58 -11.18
N ALA A 417 -21.67 -24.52 -11.02
CA ALA A 417 -22.44 -24.25 -9.81
C ALA A 417 -23.87 -24.81 -9.84
N ILE A 418 -24.57 -24.70 -10.97
CA ILE A 418 -26.03 -24.77 -11.00
C ILE A 418 -26.68 -25.45 -12.22
N GLY A 419 -25.90 -25.93 -13.21
CA GLY A 419 -26.42 -26.64 -14.39
C GLY A 419 -26.15 -25.92 -15.72
N ASN A 420 -27.17 -25.80 -16.60
CA ASN A 420 -27.06 -25.19 -17.95
C ASN A 420 -27.55 -23.73 -18.01
N GLY A 421 -27.23 -22.91 -17.00
CA GLY A 421 -27.59 -21.48 -17.01
C GLY A 421 -26.56 -20.62 -17.77
N GLU A 422 -27.00 -19.48 -18.31
CA GLU A 422 -26.14 -18.49 -18.96
C GLU A 422 -26.52 -17.07 -18.53
N LEU A 423 -25.54 -16.21 -18.26
CA LEU A 423 -25.75 -14.78 -18.15
C LEU A 423 -25.25 -14.10 -19.42
N VAL A 424 -26.03 -13.17 -19.95
CA VAL A 424 -25.62 -12.30 -21.05
C VAL A 424 -25.60 -10.88 -20.56
N LEU A 425 -24.42 -10.27 -20.53
CA LEU A 425 -24.21 -8.92 -20.02
C LEU A 425 -25.10 -7.89 -20.71
N THR A 426 -25.28 -8.01 -22.04
CA THR A 426 -26.13 -7.09 -22.83
C THR A 426 -27.55 -6.95 -22.26
N ASP A 427 -28.18 -8.05 -21.83
CA ASP A 427 -29.56 -8.01 -21.32
C ASP A 427 -29.66 -7.31 -19.95
N ILE A 428 -28.61 -7.47 -19.13
CA ILE A 428 -28.48 -6.81 -17.83
C ILE A 428 -28.39 -5.28 -18.01
N PHE A 429 -27.66 -4.82 -19.04
CA PHE A 429 -27.45 -3.39 -19.34
C PHE A 429 -28.61 -2.75 -20.13
N ASN A 430 -29.23 -3.46 -21.09
CA ASN A 430 -30.27 -2.90 -21.96
C ASN A 430 -31.54 -2.51 -21.20
N ASN A 431 -31.87 -3.24 -20.14
CA ASN A 431 -33.01 -2.94 -19.28
C ASN A 431 -32.83 -1.64 -18.46
N MET A 432 -31.64 -1.05 -18.42
CA MET A 432 -31.44 0.23 -17.73
C MET A 432 -31.95 1.43 -18.53
N VAL A 433 -31.77 1.45 -19.85
CA VAL A 433 -32.25 2.59 -20.68
C VAL A 433 -33.77 2.65 -20.66
N SER A 434 -34.44 1.49 -20.78
CA SER A 434 -35.90 1.39 -20.73
C SER A 434 -36.47 1.72 -19.34
N GLN A 435 -35.87 1.21 -18.25
CA GLN A 435 -36.36 1.49 -16.90
C GLN A 435 -36.05 2.92 -16.44
N MET A 436 -34.91 3.50 -16.83
CA MET A 436 -34.59 4.90 -16.53
C MET A 436 -35.53 5.87 -17.27
N LEU A 437 -35.91 5.55 -18.52
CA LEU A 437 -36.98 6.27 -19.22
C LEU A 437 -38.33 6.11 -18.53
N SER A 438 -38.67 4.89 -18.05
CA SER A 438 -39.91 4.66 -17.31
C SER A 438 -39.94 5.41 -15.97
N PHE A 439 -38.79 5.50 -15.28
CA PHE A 439 -38.63 6.19 -14.01
C PHE A 439 -38.74 7.70 -14.21
N ILE A 440 -38.10 8.25 -15.25
CA ILE A 440 -38.26 9.66 -15.66
C ILE A 440 -39.73 9.93 -16.02
N PHE A 441 -40.39 9.04 -16.76
CA PHE A 441 -41.81 9.18 -17.10
C PHE A 441 -42.73 9.14 -15.87
N GLN A 442 -42.45 8.27 -14.90
CA GLN A 442 -43.20 8.19 -13.64
C GLN A 442 -42.97 9.43 -12.77
N TYR A 443 -41.73 9.93 -12.73
CA TYR A 443 -41.37 11.15 -11.99
C TYR A 443 -41.98 12.40 -12.62
N MET A 444 -41.99 12.50 -13.95
CA MET A 444 -42.63 13.60 -14.68
C MET A 444 -44.16 13.58 -14.53
N ASN A 445 -44.79 12.40 -14.60
CA ASN A 445 -46.23 12.26 -14.34
C ASN A 445 -46.62 12.56 -12.88
N HIS A 446 -45.69 12.46 -11.93
CA HIS A 446 -45.92 12.87 -10.55
C HIS A 446 -45.86 14.40 -10.39
N PHE A 447 -45.00 15.08 -11.16
CA PHE A 447 -44.94 16.54 -11.21
C PHE A 447 -46.16 17.17 -11.91
N ASP A 448 -46.69 16.54 -12.96
CA ASP A 448 -47.89 17.03 -13.66
C ASP A 448 -49.19 16.84 -12.86
N LYS A 449 -49.18 16.03 -11.79
CA LYS A 449 -50.29 15.92 -10.83
C LYS A 449 -50.20 16.90 -9.65
N ILE A 450 -49.12 17.69 -9.58
CA ILE A 450 -48.89 18.73 -8.55
C ILE A 450 -49.06 20.14 -9.14
N LYS A 451 -49.57 20.26 -10.37
CA LYS A 451 -50.17 21.49 -10.91
C LYS A 451 -51.68 21.33 -10.97
#